data_AF-A0A7Y4X9V7-F1
#
_entry.id   AF-A0A7Y4X9V7-F1
#
_cell.length_a   1.000
_cell.length_b   1.000
_cell.length_c   1.000
_cell.angle_alpha   90.00
_cell.angle_beta   90.00
_cell.angle_gamma   90.00
#
_symmetry.space_group_name_H-M   'P 1'
#
loop_
_entity.id
_entity.type
_entity.pdbx_description
1 polymer ?
#
loop_
_entity_poly.entity_id
_entity_poly.type
_entity_poly.pdbx_seq_one_letter_code
_entity_poly.pdbx_strand_id
1 'polypeptide(L)'
;MKIIYPPYVLKRMIERNITVAEVRDTLENGELIEEYKADVPPRYLMLGRQGARPIHVVGEDDLIADETTVVTAYEPDAKRWKAGFRERKR
;
A
#
# COMPACT_ATOMS: atom_id res chain seq x y z
N MET A 1 12.22 7.34 -8.14
CA MET A 1 11.47 6.81 -6.99
C MET A 1 12.25 5.78 -6.18
N LYS A 2 12.76 6.22 -5.04
CA LYS A 2 13.34 5.35 -4.00
C LYS A 2 12.23 4.96 -3.01
N ILE A 3 12.18 3.69 -2.61
CA ILE A 3 11.15 3.20 -1.68
C ILE A 3 11.79 2.91 -0.32
N ILE A 4 11.24 3.51 0.74
CA ILE A 4 11.69 3.35 2.11
C ILE A 4 10.74 2.39 2.84
N TYR A 5 11.33 1.38 3.49
CA TYR A 5 10.61 0.42 4.33
C TYR A 5 11.08 0.57 5.78
N PRO A 6 10.31 1.26 6.64
CA PRO A 6 10.66 1.36 8.05
C PRO A 6 10.75 -0.04 8.71
N PRO A 7 11.63 -0.27 9.70
CA PRO A 7 11.79 -1.59 10.31
C PRO A 7 10.50 -2.21 10.85
N TYR A 8 9.60 -1.37 11.40
CA TYR A 8 8.30 -1.83 11.89
C TYR A 8 7.35 -2.30 10.77
N VAL A 9 7.53 -1.78 9.54
CA VAL A 9 6.77 -2.20 8.35
C VAL A 9 7.32 -3.51 7.83
N LEU A 10 8.64 -3.66 7.74
CA LEU A 10 9.29 -4.92 7.36
C LEU A 10 8.85 -6.07 8.27
N LYS A 11 8.80 -5.84 9.58
CA LYS A 11 8.28 -6.83 10.55
C LYS A 11 6.84 -7.25 10.21
N ARG A 12 5.94 -6.29 9.99
CA ARG A 12 4.54 -6.59 9.63
C ARG A 12 4.39 -7.28 8.28
N MET A 13 5.22 -6.92 7.31
CA MET A 13 5.26 -7.57 6.00
C MET A 13 5.63 -9.04 6.13
N ILE A 14 6.66 -9.36 6.92
CA ILE A 14 7.06 -10.74 7.22
C ILE A 14 5.90 -11.51 7.89
N GLU A 15 5.28 -10.93 8.92
CA GLU A 15 4.12 -11.54 9.61
C GLU A 15 2.93 -11.82 8.68
N ARG A 16 2.79 -11.04 7.59
CA ARG A 16 1.71 -11.17 6.60
C ARG A 16 2.13 -11.92 5.34
N ASN A 17 3.36 -12.43 5.29
CA ASN A 17 3.94 -13.06 4.11
C ASN A 17 3.79 -12.16 2.86
N ILE A 18 4.13 -10.88 3.00
CA ILE A 18 4.16 -9.89 1.91
C ILE A 18 5.61 -9.51 1.65
N THR A 19 6.06 -9.65 0.40
CA THR A 19 7.44 -9.39 0.02
C THR A 19 7.65 -7.95 -0.44
N VAL A 20 8.90 -7.51 -0.44
CA VAL A 20 9.29 -6.21 -1.01
C VAL A 20 8.92 -6.10 -2.49
N ALA A 21 9.03 -7.20 -3.24
CA ALA A 21 8.69 -7.24 -4.67
C ALA A 21 7.19 -6.99 -4.89
N GLU A 22 6.33 -7.63 -4.09
CA GLU A 22 4.88 -7.44 -4.17
C GLU A 22 4.47 -5.99 -3.82
N VAL A 23 5.12 -5.37 -2.83
CA VAL A 23 4.87 -3.97 -2.48
C VAL A 23 5.35 -3.03 -3.58
N ARG A 24 6.55 -3.26 -4.14
CA ARG A 24 7.09 -2.47 -5.24
C ARG A 24 6.17 -2.54 -6.46
N ASP A 25 5.79 -3.75 -6.87
CA ASP A 25 4.89 -3.94 -8.01
C ASP A 25 3.52 -3.27 -7.78
N THR A 26 3.00 -3.31 -6.54
CA THR A 26 1.77 -2.58 -6.19
C THR A 26 1.94 -1.07 -6.32
N LEU A 27 3.09 -0.51 -5.93
CA LEU A 27 3.35 0.92 -6.05
C LEU A 27 3.60 1.37 -7.49
N GLU A 28 4.19 0.52 -8.32
CA GLU A 28 4.54 0.85 -9.71
C GLU A 28 3.39 0.58 -10.70
N ASN A 29 2.62 -0.49 -10.49
CA ASN A 29 1.61 -0.99 -11.44
C ASN A 29 0.19 -1.09 -10.85
N GLY A 30 0.02 -0.80 -9.56
CA GLY A 30 -1.27 -0.91 -8.89
C GLY A 30 -2.24 0.21 -9.22
N GLU A 31 -3.46 0.07 -8.69
CA GLU A 31 -4.54 1.05 -8.81
C GLU A 31 -4.57 1.95 -7.58
N LEU A 32 -4.48 3.26 -7.77
CA LEU A 32 -4.70 4.23 -6.70
C LEU A 32 -6.19 4.28 -6.33
N ILE A 33 -6.53 3.87 -5.11
CA ILE A 33 -7.95 3.72 -4.69
C ILE A 33 -8.37 4.73 -3.62
N GLU A 34 -7.44 5.27 -2.82
CA GLU A 34 -7.73 6.40 -1.91
C GLU A 34 -6.54 7.37 -1.90
N GLU A 35 -6.81 8.68 -1.97
CA GLU A 35 -5.83 9.76 -1.78
C GLU A 35 -6.22 10.59 -0.55
N TYR A 36 -5.35 10.64 0.45
CA TYR A 36 -5.53 11.42 1.67
C TYR A 36 -4.77 12.74 1.56
N LYS A 37 -5.28 13.65 0.70
CA LYS A 37 -4.65 14.96 0.42
C LYS A 37 -4.53 15.89 1.63
N ALA A 38 -5.28 15.61 2.71
CA ALA A 38 -5.23 16.38 3.94
C ALA A 38 -4.01 16.04 4.82
N ASP A 39 -3.35 14.91 4.56
CA ASP A 39 -2.15 14.50 5.30
C ASP A 39 -0.92 15.26 4.77
N VAL A 40 0.03 15.58 5.66
CA VAL A 40 1.35 16.12 5.31
C VAL A 40 2.42 15.24 5.96
N PRO A 41 3.20 14.48 5.19
CA PRO A 41 3.16 14.36 3.72
C PRO A 41 1.86 13.69 3.23
N PRO A 42 1.46 13.89 1.96
CA PRO A 42 0.26 13.29 1.41
C PRO A 42 0.38 11.76 1.42
N ARG A 43 -0.68 11.11 1.87
CA ARG A 43 -0.78 9.64 1.87
C ARG A 43 -1.74 9.15 0.82
N TYR A 44 -1.54 7.90 0.42
CA TYR A 44 -2.45 7.23 -0.49
C TYR A 44 -2.51 5.74 -0.22
N LEU A 45 -3.54 5.10 -0.75
CA LEU A 45 -3.75 3.67 -0.73
C LEU A 45 -3.77 3.14 -2.16
N MET A 46 -2.85 2.23 -2.46
CA MET A 46 -2.82 1.47 -3.70
C MET A 46 -3.33 0.04 -3.51
N LEU A 47 -4.01 -0.46 -4.54
CA LEU A 47 -4.43 -1.84 -4.69
C LEU A 47 -3.63 -2.50 -5.80
N GLY A 48 -2.80 -3.48 -5.42
CA GLY A 48 -2.09 -4.37 -6.33
C GLY A 48 -2.64 -5.79 -6.27
N ARG A 49 -2.18 -6.65 -7.19
CA ARG A 49 -2.57 -8.05 -7.24
C ARG A 49 -1.40 -8.94 -7.61
N GLN A 50 -1.25 -10.03 -6.87
CA GLN A 50 -0.28 -11.08 -7.16
C GLN A 50 -1.07 -12.35 -7.50
N GLY A 51 -1.35 -12.50 -8.80
CA GLY A 51 -2.38 -13.41 -9.27
C GLY A 51 -3.75 -13.03 -8.70
N ALA A 52 -4.39 -13.96 -7.98
CA ALA A 52 -5.68 -13.72 -7.34
C ALA A 52 -5.60 -12.96 -6.00
N ARG A 53 -4.40 -12.88 -5.40
CA ARG A 53 -4.17 -12.31 -4.06
C ARG A 53 -4.15 -10.78 -4.12
N PRO A 54 -5.12 -10.07 -3.51
CA PRO A 54 -5.13 -8.61 -3.46
C PRO A 54 -4.16 -8.10 -2.39
N ILE A 55 -3.46 -7.01 -2.68
CA ILE A 55 -2.54 -6.37 -1.73
C ILE A 55 -2.83 -4.89 -1.67
N HIS A 56 -3.05 -4.39 -0.47
CA HIS A 56 -3.19 -2.98 -0.15
C HIS A 56 -1.88 -2.43 0.39
N VAL A 57 -1.39 -1.35 -0.21
CA VAL A 57 -0.18 -0.65 0.23
C VAL A 57 -0.54 0.79 0.52
N VAL A 58 -0.21 1.26 1.71
CA VAL A 58 -0.28 2.68 2.05
C VAL A 58 1.11 3.27 1.88
N GLY A 59 1.22 4.24 0.97
CA GLY A 59 2.42 5.03 0.72
C GLY A 59 2.25 6.45 1.22
N GLU A 60 3.39 7.07 1.52
CA GLU A 60 3.52 8.49 1.84
C GLU A 60 4.67 9.04 1.00
N ASP A 61 4.41 10.03 0.15
CA ASP A 61 5.43 10.56 -0.77
C ASP A 61 6.10 11.80 -0.19
N ASP A 62 7.43 11.79 -0.21
CA ASP A 62 8.26 12.99 -0.09
C ASP A 62 8.61 13.48 -1.50
N LEU A 63 7.86 14.47 -1.97
CA LEU A 63 8.03 15.06 -3.30
C LEU A 63 9.35 15.82 -3.46
N ILE A 64 9.99 16.26 -2.37
CA ILE A 64 11.26 16.98 -2.43
C ILE A 64 12.40 15.97 -2.59
N ALA A 65 12.32 14.84 -1.90
CA ALA A 65 13.35 13.80 -1.93
C ALA A 65 13.18 12.75 -3.05
N ASP A 66 12.05 12.73 -3.75
CA ASP A 66 11.66 11.65 -4.70
C ASP A 66 11.64 10.25 -4.02
N GLU A 67 11.13 10.24 -2.78
CA GLU A 67 11.04 9.04 -1.94
C GLU A 67 9.59 8.71 -1.58
N THR A 68 9.25 7.42 -1.60
CA THR A 68 8.00 6.91 -1.06
C THR A 68 8.29 6.10 0.18
N THR A 69 7.72 6.49 1.32
CA THR A 69 7.76 5.71 2.55
C THR A 69 6.54 4.81 2.65
N VAL A 70 6.77 3.51 2.78
CA VAL A 70 5.67 2.56 3.03
C VAL A 70 5.23 2.69 4.48
N VAL A 71 3.94 2.96 4.69
CA VAL A 71 3.34 3.06 6.03
C VAL A 71 2.84 1.68 6.50
N THR A 72 2.22 0.91 5.60
CA THR A 72 1.77 -0.47 5.83
C THR A 72 1.45 -1.19 4.53
N ALA A 73 1.58 -2.51 4.51
CA ALA A 73 1.09 -3.39 3.45
C ALA A 73 0.26 -4.54 4.05
N TYR A 74 -0.90 -4.87 3.46
CA TYR A 74 -1.81 -5.90 3.99
C TYR A 74 -2.74 -6.46 2.91
N GLU A 75 -3.29 -7.65 3.12
CA GLU A 75 -4.40 -8.16 2.31
C GLU A 75 -5.74 -7.58 2.81
N PRO A 76 -6.58 -7.02 1.93
CA PRO A 76 -7.85 -6.43 2.34
C PRO A 76 -8.87 -7.46 2.84
N ASP A 77 -9.47 -7.18 4.00
CA ASP A 77 -10.53 -8.00 4.59
C ASP A 77 -11.88 -7.78 3.88
N ALA A 78 -12.50 -8.85 3.38
CA ALA A 78 -13.82 -8.82 2.76
C ALA A 78 -14.96 -8.33 3.68
N LYS A 79 -14.76 -8.29 5.01
CA LYS A 79 -15.69 -7.65 5.96
C LYS A 79 -15.65 -6.13 5.86
N ARG A 80 -14.49 -5.56 5.53
CA ARG A 80 -14.25 -4.10 5.47
C ARG A 80 -14.33 -3.54 4.06
N TRP A 81 -14.19 -4.38 3.04
CA TRP A 81 -14.12 -3.99 1.64
C TRP A 81 -15.21 -4.66 0.80
N LYS A 82 -15.73 -3.94 -0.19
CA LYS A 82 -16.64 -4.48 -1.20
C LYS A 82 -15.89 -5.47 -2.12
N ALA A 83 -16.65 -6.23 -2.90
CA ALA A 83 -16.08 -7.09 -3.93
C ALA A 83 -15.15 -6.28 -4.85
N GLY A 84 -13.99 -6.84 -5.16
CA GLY A 84 -12.93 -6.15 -5.91
C GLY A 84 -11.95 -5.35 -5.04
N PHE A 85 -12.23 -5.16 -3.75
CA PHE A 85 -11.35 -4.54 -2.74
C PHE A 85 -11.01 -3.05 -2.96
N ARG A 86 -11.72 -2.36 -3.86
CA ARG A 86 -11.48 -0.93 -4.16
C ARG A 86 -12.19 0.03 -3.21
N GLU A 87 -13.35 -0.39 -2.70
CA GLU A 87 -14.23 0.47 -1.91
C GLU A 87 -14.48 -0.13 -0.52
N ARG A 88 -14.43 0.71 0.51
CA ARG A 88 -14.79 0.29 1.86
C ARG A 88 -16.30 0.08 2.00
N LYS A 89 -16.68 -0.92 2.79
CA LYS A 89 -18.05 -1.06 3.29
C LYS A 89 -18.22 0.00 4.39
N ARG A 90 -19.18 0.89 4.20
CA ARG A 90 -19.58 1.88 5.21
C ARG A 90 -20.67 1.29 6.10
#